data_AF-A0A538NL10-F1
#
_entry.id   AF-A0A538NL10-F1
#
_cell.length_a   1.000
_cell.length_b   1.000
_cell.length_c   1.000
_cell.angle_alpha   90.00
_cell.angle_beta   90.00
_cell.angle_gamma   90.00
#
_symmetry.space_group_name_H-M   'P 1'
#
loop_
_entity.id
_entity.type
_entity.pdbx_description
1 polymer ?
#
loop_
_entity_poly.entity_id
_entity_poly.type
_entity_poly.pdbx_seq_one_letter_code
_entity_poly.pdbx_strand_id
1 'polypeptide(L)'
;MYRTATTTLIGDVLVRFSKAGDFELTLSKGPGVVLLSLSQDAGFAEVKGPFVRGGWSGPVERAPQQLRGWLGLRDKLIHSQDRQSVRYVAGNETFLFRF
;
A
#
# COMPACT_ATOMS: atom_id res chain seq x y z
N MET A 1 -6.35 6.90 4.01
CA MET A 1 -5.56 7.56 5.08
C MET A 1 -4.54 6.60 5.63
N TYR A 2 -3.29 7.02 5.71
CA TYR A 2 -2.19 6.34 6.39
C TYR A 2 -1.72 7.20 7.56
N ARG A 3 -1.35 6.58 8.69
CA ARG A 3 -0.91 7.29 9.88
C ARG A 3 0.16 6.52 10.65
N THR A 4 1.16 7.24 11.14
CA THR A 4 2.09 6.85 12.20
C THR A 4 2.05 7.89 13.31
N ALA A 5 2.92 7.77 14.32
CA ALA A 5 3.07 8.77 15.38
C ALA A 5 3.48 10.16 14.84
N THR A 6 4.25 10.21 13.75
CA THR A 6 4.87 11.45 13.23
C THR A 6 4.33 11.86 11.86
N THR A 7 3.53 11.02 11.21
CA THR A 7 3.11 11.24 9.82
C THR A 7 1.65 10.88 9.66
N THR A 8 0.88 11.76 9.02
CA THR A 8 -0.47 11.44 8.55
C THR A 8 -0.54 11.79 7.07
N LEU A 9 -1.01 10.84 6.27
CA LEU A 9 -1.19 11.00 4.84
C LEU A 9 -2.65 10.71 4.47
N ILE A 10 -3.28 11.70 3.84
CA ILE A 10 -4.66 11.62 3.34
C ILE A 10 -4.59 11.90 1.84
N GLY A 11 -5.29 11.10 1.06
CA GLY A 11 -5.24 11.16 -0.39
C GLY A 11 -6.10 10.07 -1.03
N ASP A 12 -6.17 10.13 -2.36
CA ASP A 12 -6.89 9.19 -3.20
C ASP A 12 -6.07 7.91 -3.37
N VAL A 13 -6.76 6.77 -3.33
CA VAL A 13 -6.15 5.46 -3.52
C VAL A 13 -6.83 4.78 -4.67
N LEU A 14 -6.04 4.40 -5.68
CA LEU A 14 -6.45 3.46 -6.71
C LEU A 14 -5.89 2.09 -6.36
N VAL A 15 -6.77 1.09 -6.23
CA VAL A 15 -6.39 -0.30 -5.99
C VAL A 15 -6.86 -1.13 -7.18
N ARG A 16 -5.95 -1.95 -7.72
CA ARG A 16 -6.25 -2.92 -8.78
C ARG A 16 -5.69 -4.27 -8.36
N PHE A 17 -6.41 -5.33 -8.68
CA PHE A 17 -5.91 -6.69 -8.49
C PHE A 17 -6.39 -7.60 -9.61
N SER A 18 -5.61 -8.62 -9.92
CA SER A 18 -5.93 -9.62 -10.95
C SER A 18 -6.30 -10.97 -10.32
N LYS A 19 -6.97 -11.84 -11.09
CA LYS A 19 -7.20 -13.24 -10.66
C LYS A 19 -5.90 -14.05 -10.51
N ALA A 20 -4.82 -13.61 -11.17
CA ALA A 20 -3.49 -14.21 -11.04
C ALA A 20 -2.79 -13.80 -9.73
N GLY A 21 -3.37 -12.87 -8.98
CA GLY A 21 -2.84 -12.39 -7.71
C GLY A 21 -1.96 -11.16 -7.84
N ASP A 22 -1.87 -10.53 -9.01
CA ASP A 22 -1.19 -9.24 -9.14
C ASP A 22 -1.97 -8.20 -8.35
N PHE A 23 -1.26 -7.30 -7.69
CA PHE A 23 -1.81 -6.24 -6.86
C PHE A 23 -1.08 -4.94 -7.17
N GLU A 24 -1.84 -3.91 -7.52
CA GLU A 24 -1.35 -2.56 -7.73
C GLU A 24 -2.09 -1.60 -6.78
N LEU A 25 -1.32 -0.74 -6.13
CA LEU A 25 -1.83 0.36 -5.33
C LEU A 25 -1.11 1.64 -5.71
N THR A 26 -1.88 2.68 -6.03
CA THR A 26 -1.36 4.03 -6.21
C THR A 26 -2.02 4.97 -5.22
N LEU A 27 -1.20 5.67 -4.44
CA LEU A 27 -1.61 6.68 -3.49
C LEU A 27 -1.24 8.07 -4.01
N SER A 28 -2.22 8.95 -4.09
CA SER A 28 -2.11 10.28 -4.68
C SER A 28 -2.54 11.35 -3.68
N LYS A 29 -1.87 12.51 -3.64
CA LYS A 29 -2.34 13.66 -2.83
C LYS A 29 -3.50 14.43 -3.50
N GLY A 30 -3.67 14.23 -4.80
CA GLY A 30 -4.60 14.94 -5.66
C GLY A 30 -4.20 14.72 -7.12
N PRO A 31 -4.85 15.41 -8.08
CA PRO A 31 -4.62 15.20 -9.51
C PRO A 31 -3.14 15.31 -9.89
N GLY A 32 -2.59 14.23 -10.44
CA GLY A 32 -1.22 14.19 -10.97
C GLY A 32 -0.09 14.05 -9.96
N VAL A 33 -0.36 14.01 -8.64
CA VAL A 33 0.69 13.91 -7.61
C VAL A 33 0.67 12.53 -6.94
N VAL A 34 1.40 11.59 -7.54
CA VAL A 34 1.62 10.25 -6.97
C VAL A 34 2.67 10.31 -5.87
N LEU A 35 2.31 9.81 -4.68
CA LEU A 35 3.19 9.77 -3.51
C LEU A 35 3.82 8.39 -3.32
N LEU A 36 3.06 7.34 -3.66
CA LEU A 36 3.50 5.96 -3.57
C LEU A 36 2.80 5.13 -4.64
N SER A 37 3.59 4.32 -5.35
CA SER A 37 3.12 3.24 -6.21
C SER A 37 3.67 1.93 -5.65
N LEU A 38 2.80 0.95 -5.50
CA LEU A 38 3.12 -0.38 -5.05
C LEU A 38 2.60 -1.36 -6.10
N SER A 39 3.48 -2.21 -6.61
CA SER A 39 3.13 -3.38 -7.42
C SER A 39 3.65 -4.62 -6.70
N GLN A 40 2.83 -5.66 -6.59
CA GLN A 40 3.16 -6.87 -5.86
C GLN A 40 2.45 -8.07 -6.47
N ASP A 41 3.17 -9.19 -6.58
CA ASP A 41 2.61 -10.50 -6.88
C ASP A 41 2.76 -11.44 -5.67
N ALA A 42 2.75 -12.76 -5.90
CA ALA A 42 2.89 -13.74 -4.84
C ALA A 42 4.29 -13.77 -4.17
N GLY A 43 5.35 -13.38 -4.87
CA GLY A 43 6.73 -13.52 -4.41
C GLY A 43 7.55 -12.22 -4.44
N PHE A 44 7.19 -11.29 -5.30
CA PHE A 44 7.95 -10.08 -5.56
C PHE A 44 7.11 -8.82 -5.33
N ALA A 45 7.77 -7.74 -4.91
CA ALA A 45 7.14 -6.44 -4.82
C ALA A 45 8.10 -5.33 -5.24
N GLU A 46 7.50 -4.28 -5.78
CA GLU A 46 8.15 -3.03 -6.10
C GLU A 46 7.35 -1.88 -5.47
N VAL A 47 8.05 -1.02 -4.74
CA VAL A 47 7.50 0.19 -4.15
C VAL A 47 8.29 1.38 -4.67
N LYS A 48 7.61 2.38 -5.22
CA LYS A 48 8.20 3.59 -5.79
C LYS A 48 7.51 4.82 -5.23
N GLY A 49 8.22 5.95 -5.29
CA GLY A 49 7.65 7.27 -5.01
C GLY A 49 8.39 8.04 -3.92
N PRO A 50 8.08 9.34 -3.79
CA PRO A 50 8.72 10.22 -2.82
C PRO A 50 8.52 9.78 -1.37
N PHE A 51 7.43 9.06 -1.07
CA PHE A 51 7.15 8.58 0.28
C PHE A 51 8.16 7.55 0.78
N VAL A 52 8.77 6.78 -0.13
CA VAL A 52 9.73 5.71 0.18
C VAL A 52 11.16 6.05 -0.23
N ARG A 53 11.47 7.34 -0.44
CA ARG A 53 12.81 7.90 -0.69
C ARG A 53 13.66 7.08 -1.68
N GLY A 54 13.18 6.92 -2.91
CA GLY A 54 13.90 6.24 -3.99
C GLY A 54 13.31 4.88 -4.37
N GLY A 55 12.52 4.28 -3.49
CA GLY A 55 11.83 3.03 -3.76
C GLY A 55 12.66 1.78 -3.46
N TRP A 56 12.01 0.64 -3.50
CA TRP A 56 12.60 -0.66 -3.25
C TRP A 56 11.92 -1.71 -4.14
N SER A 57 12.69 -2.70 -4.57
CA SER A 57 12.24 -3.79 -5.42
C SER A 57 12.92 -5.07 -4.95
N GLY A 58 12.16 -6.15 -4.79
CA GLY A 58 12.73 -7.42 -4.34
C GLY A 58 11.69 -8.45 -3.91
N PRO A 59 12.16 -9.64 -3.45
CA PRO A 59 11.30 -10.64 -2.84
C PRO A 59 10.60 -10.09 -1.60
N VAL A 60 9.28 -10.29 -1.48
CA VAL A 60 8.46 -9.75 -0.36
C VAL A 60 9.05 -10.14 1.00
N GLU A 61 9.59 -11.35 1.10
CA GLU A 61 10.24 -11.87 2.31
C GLU A 61 11.49 -11.10 2.74
N ARG A 62 12.15 -10.38 1.82
CA ARG A 62 13.36 -9.59 2.06
C ARG A 62 13.08 -8.09 2.12
N ALA A 63 11.81 -7.69 2.11
CA ALA A 63 11.45 -6.29 2.17
C ALA A 63 11.96 -5.61 3.46
N PRO A 64 12.48 -4.37 3.36
CA PRO A 64 12.78 -3.54 4.52
C PRO A 64 11.60 -3.46 5.48
N GLN A 65 11.90 -3.39 6.78
CA GLN A 65 10.86 -3.39 7.81
C GLN A 65 9.84 -2.25 7.59
N GLN A 66 10.28 -1.09 7.11
CA GLN A 66 9.40 0.07 6.87
C GLN A 66 8.39 -0.15 5.74
N LEU A 67 8.58 -1.16 4.88
CA LEU A 67 7.66 -1.47 3.78
C LEU A 67 6.70 -2.61 4.12
N ARG A 68 6.92 -3.33 5.23
CA ARG A 68 6.12 -4.51 5.58
C ARG A 68 4.64 -4.19 5.76
N GLY A 69 4.31 -3.05 6.36
CA GLY A 69 2.92 -2.58 6.46
C GLY A 69 2.30 -2.39 5.09
N TRP A 70 3.00 -1.71 4.18
CA TRP A 70 2.54 -1.49 2.80
C TRP A 70 2.34 -2.79 2.02
N LEU A 71 3.27 -3.74 2.11
CA LEU A 71 3.17 -5.03 1.42
C LEU A 71 2.07 -5.94 2.00
N GLY A 72 1.72 -5.77 3.27
CA GLY A 72 0.60 -6.48 3.90
C GLY A 72 -0.77 -6.05 3.40
N LEU A 73 -0.87 -4.94 2.64
CA LEU A 73 -2.15 -4.42 2.15
C LEU A 73 -2.82 -5.33 1.13
N ARG A 74 -2.04 -6.03 0.30
CA ARG A 74 -2.55 -6.95 -0.72
C ARG A 74 -3.59 -7.91 -0.13
N ASP A 75 -3.19 -8.63 0.92
CA ASP A 75 -4.04 -9.64 1.54
C ASP A 75 -5.24 -9.01 2.26
N LYS A 76 -5.12 -7.78 2.77
CA LYS A 76 -6.25 -7.12 3.45
C LYS A 76 -7.28 -6.58 2.47
N LEU A 77 -6.83 -6.03 1.35
CA LEU A 77 -7.70 -5.39 0.36
C LEU A 77 -8.37 -6.39 -0.58
N ILE A 78 -7.67 -7.44 -1.01
CA ILE A 78 -8.23 -8.49 -1.88
C ILE A 78 -9.42 -9.20 -1.20
N HIS A 79 -9.36 -9.40 0.12
CA HIS A 79 -10.40 -10.10 0.89
C HIS A 79 -11.49 -9.18 1.46
N SER A 80 -11.54 -7.90 1.07
CA SER A 80 -12.47 -6.91 1.65
C SER A 80 -13.36 -6.20 0.62
N GLN A 81 -13.65 -6.85 -0.51
CA GLN A 81 -14.38 -6.26 -1.64
C GLN A 81 -15.82 -5.84 -1.31
N ASP A 82 -16.41 -6.43 -0.27
CA ASP A 82 -17.78 -6.18 0.21
C ASP A 82 -17.86 -5.10 1.30
N ARG A 83 -16.72 -4.55 1.73
CA ARG A 83 -16.66 -3.62 2.86
C ARG A 83 -16.62 -2.17 2.41
N GLN A 84 -17.39 -1.33 3.10
CA GLN A 84 -17.34 0.14 2.94
C GLN A 84 -16.02 0.76 3.44
N SER A 85 -15.31 0.05 4.32
CA SER A 85 -13.99 0.49 4.78
C SER A 85 -13.11 -0.66 5.25
N VAL A 86 -11.80 -0.46 5.13
CA VAL A 86 -10.77 -1.39 5.61
C VAL A 86 -9.82 -0.63 6.52
N ARG A 87 -9.75 -1.07 7.78
CA ARG A 87 -8.72 -0.63 8.73
C ARG A 87 -7.70 -1.74 8.93
N TYR A 88 -6.44 -1.42 8.74
CA TYR A 88 -5.32 -2.33 8.96
C TYR A 88 -4.26 -1.66 9.83
N VAL A 89 -3.76 -2.37 10.83
CA VAL A 89 -2.72 -1.88 11.75
C VAL A 89 -1.52 -2.83 11.65
N ALA A 90 -0.36 -2.27 11.34
CA ALA A 90 0.91 -2.97 11.21
C ALA A 90 1.96 -2.29 12.08
N GLY A 91 2.20 -2.81 13.28
CA GLY A 91 3.07 -2.15 14.26
C GLY A 91 2.55 -0.75 14.61
N ASN A 92 3.34 0.29 14.30
CA ASN A 92 2.97 1.70 14.52
C ASN A 92 2.26 2.35 13.32
N GLU A 93 2.05 1.61 12.23
CA GLU A 93 1.37 2.08 11.02
C GLU A 93 -0.13 1.74 11.12
N THR A 94 -0.97 2.71 10.80
CA THR A 94 -2.42 2.52 10.65
C THR A 94 -2.84 2.94 9.25
N PHE A 95 -3.45 2.01 8.53
CA PHE A 95 -4.03 2.19 7.22
C PHE A 95 -5.56 2.19 7.35
N LEU A 96 -6.21 3.14 6.69
CA LEU A 96 -7.66 3.27 6.64
C LEU A 96 -8.09 3.62 5.22
N PHE A 97 -8.76 2.68 4.57
CA PHE A 97 -9.37 2.84 3.25
C PHE A 97 -10.88 2.96 3.43
N ARG A 98 -11.49 3.83 2.62
CA ARG A 98 -12.94 4.00 2.53
C ARG A 98 -13.27 3.96 1.04
N PHE A 99 -14.29 3.19 0.67
CA PHE A 99 -14.71 2.95 -0.71
C PHE A 99 -16.10 3.51 -0.95
#